data_AF-A0A843SLY7-F1
#
_entry.id   AF-A0A843SLY7-F1
#
_cell.length_a   1.000
_cell.length_b   1.000
_cell.length_c   1.000
_cell.angle_alpha   90.00
_cell.angle_beta   90.00
_cell.angle_gamma   90.00
#
_symmetry.space_group_name_H-M   'P 1'
#
loop_
_entity.id
_entity.type
_entity.pdbx_description
1 polymer ?
#
loop_
_entity_poly.entity_id
_entity_poly.type
_entity_poly.pdbx_seq_one_letter_code
_entity_poly.pdbx_strand_id
1 'polypeptide(L)'
;MAKYGKKAQDKVERAMHERKRGTLRSGGSGKKVTSRKQAIAIGLSEARQAGGKVPRKRASSGTKKSGGTARKASRGAKKKAGGRKT
;
A
#
# COMPACT_ATOMS: atom_id res chain seq x y z
N MET A 1 -11.70 16.08 21.54
CA MET A 1 -10.86 14.86 21.40
C MET A 1 -10.07 14.93 20.10
N ALA A 2 -8.77 14.60 20.10
CA ALA A 2 -7.97 14.62 18.88
C ALA A 2 -8.51 13.66 17.80
N LYS A 3 -8.40 14.10 16.54
CA LYS A 3 -8.86 13.35 15.36
C LYS A 3 -8.03 12.07 15.13
N TYR A 4 -6.76 12.09 15.53
CA TYR A 4 -5.84 10.96 15.50
C TYR A 4 -5.42 10.60 16.92
N GLY A 5 -5.25 9.31 17.22
CA GLY A 5 -4.75 8.86 18.52
C GLY A 5 -3.21 8.89 18.62
N LYS A 6 -2.66 8.78 19.84
CA LYS A 6 -1.21 8.72 20.11
C LYS A 6 -0.47 7.72 19.22
N LYS A 7 -0.97 6.46 19.18
CA LYS A 7 -0.43 5.41 18.30
C LYS A 7 -0.30 5.82 16.83
N ALA A 8 -1.22 6.64 16.33
CA ALA A 8 -1.16 7.12 14.94
C ALA A 8 -0.09 8.21 14.75
N GLN A 9 0.09 9.08 15.75
CA GLN A 9 1.16 10.08 15.75
C GLN A 9 2.52 9.38 15.79
N ASP A 10 2.71 8.43 16.70
CA ASP A 10 3.98 7.69 16.88
C ASP A 10 4.40 6.94 15.61
N LYS A 11 3.45 6.27 14.94
CA LYS A 11 3.71 5.54 13.68
C LYS A 11 4.05 6.47 12.53
N VAL A 12 3.37 7.61 12.42
CA VAL A 12 3.66 8.62 11.39
C VAL A 12 5.02 9.27 11.64
N GLU A 13 5.36 9.56 12.89
CA GLU A 13 6.67 10.10 13.27
C GLU A 13 7.79 9.13 12.89
N ARG A 14 7.66 7.85 13.25
CA ARG A 14 8.63 6.81 12.88
C ARG A 14 8.80 6.70 11.37
N ALA A 15 7.71 6.61 10.61
CA ALA A 15 7.77 6.56 9.15
C ALA A 15 8.44 7.82 8.57
N MET A 16 8.21 8.98 9.17
CA MET A 16 8.85 10.23 8.78
C MET A 16 10.35 10.24 9.07
N HIS A 17 10.80 9.67 10.19
CA HIS A 17 12.21 9.48 10.51
C HIS A 17 12.90 8.52 9.54
N GLU A 18 12.28 7.37 9.26
CA GLU A 18 12.79 6.40 8.29
C GLU A 18 12.86 6.99 6.87
N ARG A 19 11.90 7.85 6.49
CA ARG A 19 11.97 8.60 5.22
C ARG A 19 13.13 9.59 5.22
N LYS A 20 13.32 10.37 6.29
CA LYS A 20 14.44 11.33 6.42
C LYS A 20 15.79 10.62 6.34
N ARG A 21 15.91 9.44 6.96
CA ARG A 21 17.10 8.56 6.87
C ARG A 21 17.21 7.85 5.51
N GLY A 22 16.14 7.84 4.73
CA GLY A 22 16.11 7.22 3.42
C GLY A 22 16.06 5.69 3.45
N THR A 23 15.59 5.11 4.54
CA THR A 23 15.42 3.66 4.72
C THR A 23 13.99 3.20 4.47
N LEU A 24 13.01 4.11 4.50
CA LEU A 24 11.61 3.77 4.28
C LEU A 24 11.37 3.24 2.86
N ARG A 25 10.75 2.06 2.76
CA ARG A 25 10.42 1.40 1.49
C ARG A 25 8.91 1.17 1.32
N SER A 26 8.46 1.16 0.08
CA SER A 26 7.09 0.77 -0.26
C SER A 26 6.92 -0.75 -0.12
N GLY A 27 5.81 -1.20 0.48
CA GLY A 27 5.56 -2.63 0.66
C GLY A 27 5.40 -3.39 -0.67
N GLY A 28 4.69 -2.83 -1.65
CA GLY A 28 4.38 -3.54 -2.89
C GLY A 28 5.51 -3.53 -3.94
N SER A 29 6.26 -2.44 -4.04
CA SER A 29 7.29 -2.28 -5.09
C SER A 29 8.72 -2.28 -4.56
N GLY A 30 8.93 -2.31 -3.23
CA GLY A 30 10.25 -2.26 -2.60
C GLY A 30 11.02 -0.95 -2.85
N LYS A 31 10.42 0.01 -3.56
CA LYS A 31 11.04 1.28 -3.92
C LYS A 31 11.17 2.16 -2.68
N LYS A 32 12.24 2.96 -2.64
CA LYS A 32 12.45 3.95 -1.60
C LYS A 32 11.35 5.01 -1.64
N VAL A 33 10.83 5.38 -0.48
CA VAL A 33 9.78 6.41 -0.36
C VAL A 33 10.41 7.79 -0.49
N THR A 34 10.02 8.51 -1.54
CA THR A 34 10.53 9.85 -1.83
C THR A 34 9.61 10.93 -1.26
N SER A 35 8.29 10.70 -1.28
CA SER A 35 7.29 11.70 -0.91
C SER A 35 6.93 11.66 0.58
N ARG A 36 6.81 12.85 1.20
CA ARG A 36 6.28 13.02 2.56
C ARG A 36 4.85 12.50 2.68
N LYS A 37 4.01 12.75 1.67
CA LYS A 37 2.61 12.27 1.64
C LYS A 37 2.55 10.74 1.70
N GLN A 38 3.47 10.08 1.00
CA GLN A 38 3.56 8.62 0.98
C GLN A 38 4.02 8.05 2.33
N ALA A 39 5.00 8.66 3.00
CA ALA A 39 5.41 8.23 4.34
C ALA A 39 4.28 8.39 5.37
N ILE A 40 3.53 9.49 5.32
CA ILE A 40 2.35 9.68 6.17
C ILE A 40 1.31 8.59 5.87
N ALA A 41 1.07 8.26 4.60
CA ALA A 41 0.12 7.21 4.23
C ALA A 41 0.53 5.82 4.74
N ILE A 42 1.83 5.51 4.72
CA ILE A 42 2.37 4.27 5.30
C ILE A 42 2.16 4.26 6.81
N GLY A 43 2.61 5.32 7.51
CA GLY A 43 2.44 5.43 8.97
C GLY A 43 0.99 5.37 9.43
N LEU A 44 0.06 6.03 8.71
CA LEU A 44 -1.38 5.93 9.00
C LEU A 44 -1.96 4.54 8.71
N SER A 45 -1.42 3.80 7.74
CA SER A 45 -1.86 2.44 7.43
C SER A 45 -1.37 1.44 8.48
N GLU A 46 -0.12 1.56 8.92
CA GLU A 46 0.42 0.79 10.05
C GLU A 46 -0.32 1.09 11.35
N ALA A 47 -0.65 2.36 11.59
CA ALA A 47 -1.43 2.77 12.75
C ALA A 47 -2.81 2.10 12.77
N ARG A 48 -3.48 1.97 11.61
CA ARG A 48 -4.76 1.24 11.53
C ARG A 48 -4.59 -0.25 11.83
N GLN A 49 -3.55 -0.88 11.29
CA GLN A 49 -3.26 -2.29 11.54
C GLN A 49 -2.94 -2.55 13.01
N ALA A 50 -2.27 -1.61 13.68
CA ALA A 50 -1.95 -1.68 15.11
C ALA A 50 -3.12 -1.30 16.04
N GLY A 51 -4.34 -1.15 15.51
CA GLY A 51 -5.53 -0.78 16.29
C GLY A 51 -5.53 0.66 16.80
N GLY A 52 -4.73 1.53 16.20
CA GLY A 52 -4.68 2.95 16.52
C GLY A 52 -5.91 3.70 16.00
N LYS A 53 -6.32 4.76 16.72
CA LYS A 53 -7.41 5.64 16.30
C LYS A 53 -6.99 6.46 15.06
N VAL A 54 -7.47 6.04 13.90
CA VAL A 54 -7.31 6.74 12.62
C VAL A 54 -8.69 6.94 12.00
N PRO A 55 -9.08 8.18 11.64
CA PRO A 55 -10.34 8.42 10.96
C PRO A 55 -10.44 7.58 9.69
N ARG A 56 -11.62 7.01 9.48
CA ARG A 56 -11.96 6.41 8.19
C ARG A 56 -11.95 7.49 7.13
N LYS A 57 -11.42 7.18 5.95
CA LYS A 57 -11.61 8.03 4.79
C LYS A 57 -13.12 8.13 4.57
N ARG A 58 -13.66 9.34 4.49
CA ARG A 58 -15.05 9.53 4.09
C ARG A 58 -15.24 8.84 2.74
N ALA A 59 -16.23 7.96 2.65
CA ALA A 59 -16.64 7.41 1.37
C ALA A 59 -17.23 8.57 0.58
N SER A 60 -16.42 9.23 -0.25
CA SER A 60 -16.97 9.98 -1.35
C SER A 60 -17.59 8.94 -2.27
N SER A 61 -18.92 8.85 -2.27
CA SER A 61 -19.67 8.37 -3.41
C SER A 61 -19.06 8.98 -4.68
N GLY A 62 -18.77 8.15 -5.69
CA GLY A 62 -18.24 8.63 -6.97
C GLY A 62 -16.77 8.31 -7.23
N THR A 63 -16.43 7.03 -7.27
CA THR A 63 -15.79 6.41 -8.45
C THR A 63 -15.92 4.92 -8.23
N LYS A 64 -16.81 4.28 -8.99
CA LYS A 64 -16.84 2.83 -9.14
C LYS A 64 -15.40 2.38 -9.37
N LYS A 65 -14.86 1.53 -8.50
CA LYS A 65 -13.67 0.75 -8.83
C LYS A 65 -14.08 -0.29 -9.87
N SER A 66 -14.28 0.13 -11.12
CA SER A 66 -14.09 -0.74 -12.27
C SER A 66 -12.60 -1.07 -12.33
N GLY A 67 -12.22 -2.18 -11.69
CA GLY A 67 -10.81 -2.59 -11.65
C GLY A 67 -10.53 -3.61 -10.56
N GLY A 68 -11.39 -4.63 -10.47
CA GLY A 68 -11.34 -5.66 -9.44
C GLY A 68 -11.74 -7.06 -9.87
N THR A 69 -11.78 -7.36 -11.17
CA THR A 69 -11.95 -8.74 -11.67
C THR A 69 -11.03 -8.97 -12.87
N ALA A 70 -9.73 -9.02 -12.61
CA ALA A 70 -8.75 -9.57 -13.54
C ALA A 70 -7.52 -10.10 -12.79
N ARG A 71 -7.77 -10.90 -11.75
CA ARG A 71 -6.78 -11.82 -11.17
C ARG A 71 -7.39 -13.22 -11.07
N LYS A 72 -7.94 -13.70 -12.17
CA LYS A 72 -8.24 -15.12 -12.38
C LYS A 72 -7.92 -15.41 -13.84
N ALA A 73 -7.10 -16.43 -14.08
CA ALA A 73 -6.73 -16.99 -15.38
C ALA A 73 -5.66 -16.27 -16.24
N SER A 74 -4.42 -16.19 -15.76
CA SER A 74 -3.25 -16.23 -16.67
C SER A 74 -2.07 -17.07 -16.14
N ARG A 75 -2.35 -18.04 -15.26
CA ARG A 75 -1.40 -19.08 -14.82
C ARG A 75 -1.67 -20.46 -15.43
N GLY A 76 -2.23 -20.51 -16.65
CA GLY A 76 -2.37 -21.75 -17.40
C GLY A 76 -2.60 -21.45 -18.87
N ALA A 77 -1.99 -22.23 -19.76
CA ALA A 77 -2.06 -22.13 -21.22
C ALA A 77 -1.24 -21.00 -21.89
N LYS A 78 0.10 -21.06 -21.73
CA LYS A 78 1.06 -20.72 -22.80
C LYS A 78 2.43 -21.35 -22.49
N LYS A 79 2.52 -22.67 -22.65
CA LYS A 79 3.79 -23.35 -22.92
C LYS A 79 3.57 -24.40 -24.02
N LYS A 80 4.42 -24.28 -25.04
CA LYS A 80 4.67 -25.19 -26.17
C LYS A 80 3.61 -25.30 -27.27
N ALA A 81 3.72 -24.40 -28.25
CA ALA A 81 3.73 -24.84 -29.64
C ALA A 81 5.19 -24.94 -30.09
N GLY A 82 5.55 -26.00 -30.82
CA GLY A 82 6.78 -26.07 -31.61
C GLY A 82 7.61 -27.35 -31.44
N GLY A 83 7.43 -28.31 -32.35
CA GLY A 83 8.51 -29.18 -32.82
C GLY A 83 8.46 -30.66 -32.42
N ARG A 84 7.71 -31.47 -33.18
CA ARG A 84 8.18 -32.81 -33.57
C ARG A 84 8.03 -32.93 -35.09
N LYS A 85 9.15 -32.70 -35.78
CA LYS A 85 9.45 -33.26 -37.09
C LYS A 85 10.60 -34.24 -36.87
N THR A 86 10.64 -35.28 -37.70
CA THR A 86 11.30 -36.60 -37.54
C THR A 86 10.55 -37.52 -36.60
#